data_AF-A0A9P7ZPH6-F1
#
_entry.id   AF-A0A9P7ZPH6-F1
#
_cell.length_a   1.000
_cell.length_b   1.000
_cell.length_c   1.000
_cell.angle_alpha   90.00
_cell.angle_beta   90.00
_cell.angle_gamma   90.00
#
_symmetry.space_group_name_H-M   'P 1'
#
loop_
_entity.id
_entity.type
_entity.pdbx_description
1 polymer ?
#
loop_
_entity_poly.entity_id
_entity_poly.type
_entity_poly.pdbx_seq_one_letter_code
_entity_poly.pdbx_strand_id
1 'polypeptide(L)'
;MASSLNTLPSELLEEISWCLAPSLASINSFAQTCRLSYSAANRVLYRLDGAQGSRALHWAARTGQLSTASLSLDNGSDINAQEDSWKFRSPLGLAAEFNQVALLNLLICRGADVNRHCEGTCRPGGKGYLDLAPLLIAARNGHPECVRRIIAAGGREDVMDLAQFDKTLVASRDVMPSGTGDYTAVLSIFLDYWITRGGPSDPSCREALRWAIGRNRIDCARLVLDRVVSPLDASTIEIAGWPLFDAAMQGHLDVVRMLVGDYNIPPDYTPLPNLETPLYWAVMCDAQPLVEYLFQAGADPSKGTDSQTPLRLVLEKGDMVTLKKFLSYCESDEARRRLASSAFVLAVSQGLRGASQLLLSYGADMETIDSDGVTALWYASTLDDATLFDVLMARGANVNPPGAVKPLHEASSRGTKAPRVQKLIEAGADVDAKDTDGLTPLMYACKAGHLGDARVVKLLLDAGADPRATDNVSYCAVSYAMAAGRPDFVRMVLAKGGHVNLGVDGREELYLPSAVRSGAFEFVKLLVEECGADITVKDAGGESILRRAIYEEDVQIVKFLLDAGHEIAEGDLDVARERGCTQIRDILQRKATARLN
;
A
#
# COMPACT_ATOMS: atom_id res chain seq x y z
N MET A 1 -61.49 14.59 31.26
CA MET A 1 -60.18 14.09 31.71
C MET A 1 -59.75 12.97 30.78
N ALA A 2 -58.73 13.21 29.98
CA ALA A 2 -57.66 12.27 29.62
C ALA A 2 -57.98 10.82 29.20
N SER A 3 -59.20 10.46 28.77
CA SER A 3 -59.52 9.07 28.37
C SER A 3 -60.03 8.89 26.94
N SER A 4 -60.16 9.96 26.16
CA SER A 4 -60.67 9.90 24.77
C SER A 4 -59.59 10.13 23.70
N LEU A 5 -58.33 10.37 24.11
CA LEU A 5 -57.21 10.66 23.22
C LEU A 5 -56.43 9.40 22.78
N ASN A 6 -56.79 8.21 23.27
CA ASN A 6 -56.06 6.95 23.04
C ASN A 6 -56.68 6.04 21.94
N THR A 7 -57.51 6.57 21.05
CA THR A 7 -58.16 5.75 19.99
C THR A 7 -58.04 6.32 18.57
N LEU A 8 -57.16 7.29 18.34
CA LEU A 8 -56.83 7.77 17.00
C LEU A 8 -55.55 7.08 16.47
N PRO A 9 -55.48 6.74 15.17
CA PRO A 9 -54.26 6.24 14.53
C PRO A 9 -53.13 7.28 14.68
N SER A 10 -51.90 6.83 14.91
CA SER A 10 -50.72 7.69 15.08
C SER A 10 -50.45 8.62 13.89
N GLU A 11 -50.91 8.26 12.69
CA GLU A 11 -50.85 9.06 11.46
C GLU A 11 -51.72 10.34 11.53
N LEU A 12 -52.84 10.29 12.26
CA LEU A 12 -53.77 11.43 12.41
C LEU A 12 -53.34 12.44 13.50
N LEU A 13 -52.48 12.03 14.45
CA LEU A 13 -51.91 12.93 15.45
C LEU A 13 -50.73 13.75 14.88
N GLU A 14 -49.97 13.21 13.93
CA GLU A 14 -48.95 13.98 13.19
C GLU A 14 -49.58 14.95 12.19
N GLU A 15 -50.70 14.59 11.54
CA GLU A 15 -51.49 15.52 10.71
C GLU A 15 -52.09 16.68 11.53
N ILE A 16 -52.40 16.47 12.82
CA ILE A 16 -52.97 17.51 13.70
C ILE A 16 -51.87 18.33 14.42
N SER A 17 -50.68 17.78 14.62
CA SER A 17 -49.57 18.45 15.34
C SER A 17 -49.01 19.68 14.62
N TRP A 18 -49.19 19.80 13.29
CA TRP A 18 -48.83 21.02 12.55
C TRP A 18 -50.03 21.96 12.31
N CYS A 19 -51.25 21.52 12.64
CA CYS A 19 -52.48 22.25 12.36
C CYS A 19 -53.09 23.03 13.54
N LEU A 20 -52.62 22.91 14.79
CA LEU A 20 -53.21 23.67 15.92
C LEU A 20 -52.12 24.11 16.91
N ALA A 21 -52.14 25.33 17.47
CA ALA A 21 -53.32 26.03 18.00
C ALA A 21 -53.07 27.55 18.25
N PRO A 22 -54.12 28.38 18.51
CA PRO A 22 -55.51 27.99 18.81
C PRO A 22 -56.57 28.74 17.96
N SER A 23 -57.76 28.19 17.67
CA SER A 23 -58.66 27.44 18.56
C SER A 23 -59.76 26.66 17.80
N LEU A 24 -60.38 25.73 18.52
CA LEU A 24 -61.27 24.64 18.11
C LEU A 24 -62.76 25.02 18.00
N ALA A 25 -63.08 26.24 17.60
CA ALA A 25 -64.46 26.62 17.26
C ALA A 25 -64.80 26.47 15.76
N SER A 26 -63.81 26.48 14.86
CA SER A 26 -64.08 26.55 13.41
C SER A 26 -64.12 25.19 12.70
N ILE A 27 -63.42 24.17 13.20
CA ILE A 27 -63.33 22.86 12.52
C ILE A 27 -64.61 22.02 12.70
N ASN A 28 -65.29 22.10 13.86
CA ASN A 28 -66.59 21.44 14.05
C ASN A 28 -67.74 22.10 13.27
N SER A 29 -67.57 23.34 12.78
CA SER A 29 -68.46 23.93 11.76
C SER A 29 -68.06 23.49 10.35
N PHE A 30 -66.77 23.32 10.06
CA PHE A 30 -66.29 23.04 8.71
C PHE A 30 -66.80 21.69 8.16
N ALA A 31 -66.86 20.65 8.99
CA ALA A 31 -67.38 19.34 8.58
C ALA A 31 -68.92 19.20 8.72
N GLN A 32 -69.59 19.92 9.62
CA GLN A 32 -71.06 19.94 9.65
C GLN A 32 -71.67 20.79 8.52
N THR A 33 -70.87 21.69 7.93
CA THR A 33 -71.23 22.49 6.74
C THR A 33 -70.74 21.84 5.43
N CYS A 34 -70.41 20.55 5.40
CA CYS A 34 -70.32 19.75 4.16
C CYS A 34 -71.70 19.51 3.51
N ARG A 35 -72.60 20.51 3.54
CA ARG A 35 -73.91 20.50 2.90
C ARG A 35 -74.13 21.66 1.90
N LEU A 36 -73.08 22.21 1.29
CA LEU A 36 -73.26 23.16 0.18
C LEU A 36 -72.25 22.98 -0.95
N SER A 37 -72.77 23.20 -2.17
CA SER A 37 -72.22 22.83 -3.48
C SER A 37 -70.78 23.28 -3.73
N TYR A 38 -70.16 22.64 -4.72
CA TYR A 38 -68.89 22.93 -5.41
C TYR A 38 -68.50 24.42 -5.54
N SER A 39 -69.43 25.37 -5.42
CA SER A 39 -69.21 26.82 -5.45
C SER A 39 -68.77 27.48 -4.11
N ALA A 40 -68.93 26.82 -2.95
CA ALA A 40 -68.64 27.42 -1.63
C ALA A 40 -67.22 27.13 -1.10
N ALA A 41 -66.65 25.95 -1.38
CA ALA A 41 -65.23 25.66 -1.13
C ALA A 41 -64.32 26.60 -1.96
N ASN A 42 -64.76 26.98 -3.16
CA ASN A 42 -64.13 28.02 -3.97
C ASN A 42 -64.03 29.37 -3.27
N ARG A 43 -64.92 29.71 -2.31
CA ARG A 43 -64.93 31.02 -1.61
C ARG A 43 -63.98 31.13 -0.42
N VAL A 44 -63.50 30.04 0.16
CA VAL A 44 -62.47 30.09 1.24
C VAL A 44 -61.06 30.27 0.64
N LEU A 45 -60.89 29.93 -0.64
CA LEU A 45 -59.68 30.19 -1.43
C LEU A 45 -59.58 31.64 -1.97
N TYR A 46 -60.59 32.50 -1.78
CA TYR A 46 -60.68 33.84 -2.37
C TYR A 46 -59.88 34.96 -1.67
N ARG A 47 -58.97 34.64 -0.73
CA ARG A 47 -58.05 35.62 -0.12
C ARG A 47 -56.71 34.99 0.24
N LEU A 48 -56.09 34.33 -0.72
CA LEU A 48 -54.69 33.95 -0.58
C LEU A 48 -53.83 35.02 -1.26
N ASP A 49 -53.84 36.22 -0.69
CA ASP A 49 -52.98 37.31 -1.16
C ASP A 49 -51.54 37.05 -0.67
N GLY A 50 -50.56 37.14 -1.57
CA GLY A 50 -49.13 37.05 -1.26
C GLY A 50 -48.69 35.68 -0.71
N ALA A 51 -47.92 35.68 0.38
CA ALA A 51 -47.18 34.52 0.91
C ALA A 51 -48.05 33.28 1.22
N GLN A 52 -49.35 33.43 1.49
CA GLN A 52 -50.23 32.29 1.76
C GLN A 52 -50.68 31.56 0.48
N GLY A 53 -50.82 32.27 -0.65
CA GLY A 53 -51.09 31.67 -1.97
C GLY A 53 -49.87 30.93 -2.50
N SER A 54 -48.69 31.51 -2.29
CA SER A 54 -47.41 30.84 -2.55
C SER A 54 -47.31 29.52 -1.77
N ARG A 55 -47.64 29.48 -0.47
CA ARG A 55 -47.60 28.22 0.32
C ARG A 55 -48.60 27.17 -0.15
N ALA A 56 -49.82 27.57 -0.52
CA ALA A 56 -50.81 26.65 -1.08
C ALA A 56 -50.32 26.06 -2.41
N LEU A 57 -49.66 26.87 -3.26
CA LEU A 57 -49.06 26.43 -4.51
C LEU A 57 -47.87 25.48 -4.28
N HIS A 58 -47.01 25.73 -3.29
CA HIS A 58 -45.90 24.82 -2.91
C HIS A 58 -46.42 23.48 -2.39
N TRP A 59 -47.48 23.50 -1.57
CA TRP A 59 -48.11 22.27 -1.08
C TRP A 59 -48.78 21.48 -2.20
N ALA A 60 -49.51 22.17 -3.10
CA ALA A 60 -50.05 21.55 -4.30
C ALA A 60 -48.93 20.98 -5.20
N ALA A 61 -47.78 21.67 -5.29
CA ALA A 61 -46.57 21.23 -5.97
C ALA A 61 -45.94 19.97 -5.42
N ARG A 62 -45.91 19.83 -4.09
CA ARG A 62 -45.43 18.62 -3.45
C ARG A 62 -46.40 17.44 -3.59
N THR A 63 -47.70 17.71 -3.46
CA THR A 63 -48.74 16.66 -3.36
C THR A 63 -49.38 16.29 -4.70
N GLY A 64 -49.13 17.04 -5.78
CA GLY A 64 -49.66 16.75 -7.12
C GLY A 64 -51.09 17.25 -7.37
N GLN A 65 -51.60 18.18 -6.55
CA GLN A 65 -52.98 18.65 -6.65
C GLN A 65 -53.18 19.71 -7.74
N LEU A 66 -53.49 19.24 -8.96
CA LEU A 66 -53.72 20.09 -10.14
C LEU A 66 -54.78 21.17 -9.95
N SER A 67 -55.94 20.81 -9.40
CA SER A 67 -57.05 21.76 -9.22
C SER A 67 -56.69 22.87 -8.24
N THR A 68 -56.03 22.51 -7.14
CA THR A 68 -55.55 23.44 -6.11
C THR A 68 -54.50 24.38 -6.69
N ALA A 69 -53.54 23.87 -7.46
CA ALA A 69 -52.52 24.69 -8.11
C ALA A 69 -53.10 25.64 -9.17
N SER A 70 -54.00 25.16 -10.03
CA SER A 70 -54.65 26.01 -11.05
C SER A 70 -55.39 27.16 -10.39
N LEU A 71 -56.21 26.86 -9.37
CA LEU A 71 -56.97 27.88 -8.65
C LEU A 71 -56.06 28.87 -7.93
N SER A 72 -54.96 28.40 -7.33
CA SER A 72 -53.98 29.27 -6.66
C SER A 72 -53.34 30.24 -7.66
N LEU A 73 -52.96 29.75 -8.84
CA LEU A 73 -52.38 30.58 -9.92
C LEU A 73 -53.40 31.55 -10.51
N ASP A 74 -54.64 31.12 -10.73
CA ASP A 74 -55.72 31.98 -11.23
C ASP A 74 -56.05 33.11 -10.23
N ASN A 75 -55.82 32.88 -8.93
CA ASN A 75 -55.94 33.87 -7.86
C ASN A 75 -54.68 34.74 -7.65
N GLY A 76 -53.68 34.67 -8.56
CA GLY A 76 -52.52 35.57 -8.54
C GLY A 76 -51.38 35.13 -7.62
N SER A 77 -51.31 33.85 -7.25
CA SER A 77 -50.13 33.31 -6.57
C SER A 77 -48.88 33.47 -7.45
N ASP A 78 -47.76 33.89 -6.84
CA ASP A 78 -46.50 33.98 -7.56
C ASP A 78 -46.01 32.57 -7.92
N ILE A 79 -45.96 32.29 -9.23
CA ILE A 79 -45.56 31.01 -9.80
C ILE A 79 -44.10 30.64 -9.51
N ASN A 80 -43.26 31.64 -9.27
CA ASN A 80 -41.83 31.50 -8.99
C ASN A 80 -41.48 31.81 -7.52
N ALA A 81 -42.49 31.88 -6.65
CA ALA A 81 -42.29 32.16 -5.23
C ALA A 81 -41.28 31.20 -4.60
N GLN A 82 -40.48 31.70 -3.66
CA GLN A 82 -39.56 30.91 -2.85
C GLN A 82 -39.92 31.09 -1.40
N GLU A 83 -40.05 29.98 -0.68
CA GLU A 83 -40.47 29.97 0.72
C GLU A 83 -39.41 29.32 1.62
N ASP A 84 -39.07 29.98 2.72
CA ASP A 84 -38.09 29.52 3.72
C ASP A 84 -38.46 28.13 4.28
N SER A 85 -39.75 27.90 4.52
CA SER A 85 -40.29 26.63 5.03
C SER A 85 -40.02 25.45 4.10
N TRP A 86 -39.79 25.73 2.82
CA TRP A 86 -39.50 24.78 1.76
C TRP A 86 -38.03 24.83 1.32
N LYS A 87 -37.15 25.36 2.16
CA LYS A 87 -35.71 25.53 1.87
C LYS A 87 -35.48 26.36 0.58
N PHE A 88 -36.29 27.40 0.37
CA PHE A 88 -36.24 28.29 -0.80
C PHE A 88 -36.47 27.58 -2.14
N ARG A 89 -37.13 26.41 -2.14
CA ARG A 89 -37.57 25.73 -3.37
C ARG A 89 -38.69 26.51 -4.04
N SER A 90 -38.70 26.54 -5.37
CA SER A 90 -39.85 27.03 -6.15
C SER A 90 -40.92 25.94 -6.26
N PRO A 91 -42.19 26.28 -6.59
CA PRO A 91 -43.22 25.31 -6.89
C PRO A 91 -42.79 24.33 -7.99
N LEU A 92 -42.10 24.83 -9.02
CA LEU A 92 -41.56 23.99 -10.09
C LEU A 92 -40.48 23.03 -9.57
N GLY A 93 -39.59 23.51 -8.70
CA GLY A 93 -38.56 22.68 -8.05
C GLY A 93 -39.17 21.57 -7.18
N LEU A 94 -40.25 21.85 -6.44
CA LEU A 94 -40.97 20.84 -5.66
C LEU A 94 -41.70 19.84 -6.56
N ALA A 95 -42.37 20.30 -7.62
CA ALA A 95 -43.01 19.41 -8.58
C ALA A 95 -42.00 18.47 -9.25
N ALA A 96 -40.79 18.97 -9.56
CA ALA A 96 -39.66 18.19 -10.04
C ALA A 96 -39.12 17.20 -8.98
N GLU A 97 -39.02 17.62 -7.71
CA GLU A 97 -38.53 16.80 -6.58
C GLU A 97 -39.45 15.63 -6.24
N PHE A 98 -40.76 15.79 -6.41
CA PHE A 98 -41.78 14.79 -6.04
C PHE A 98 -42.44 14.09 -7.24
N ASN A 99 -41.84 14.18 -8.42
CA ASN A 99 -42.30 13.54 -9.67
C ASN A 99 -43.73 13.92 -10.11
N GLN A 100 -44.15 15.16 -9.87
CA GLN A 100 -45.50 15.62 -10.20
C GLN A 100 -45.59 16.11 -11.65
N VAL A 101 -45.44 15.18 -12.61
CA VAL A 101 -45.33 15.49 -14.06
C VAL A 101 -46.46 16.37 -14.58
N ALA A 102 -47.71 16.04 -14.25
CA ALA A 102 -48.86 16.79 -14.75
C ALA A 102 -48.88 18.24 -14.23
N LEU A 103 -48.49 18.41 -12.96
CA LEU A 103 -48.44 19.72 -12.34
C LEU A 103 -47.23 20.54 -12.81
N LEU A 104 -46.10 19.87 -12.98
CA LEU A 104 -44.90 20.45 -13.58
C LEU A 104 -45.21 21.01 -14.96
N ASN A 105 -45.95 20.27 -15.79
CA ASN A 105 -46.41 20.75 -17.10
C ASN A 105 -47.33 21.98 -16.97
N LEU A 106 -48.27 21.96 -16.01
CA LEU A 106 -49.14 23.10 -15.75
C LEU A 106 -48.33 24.36 -15.39
N LEU A 107 -47.33 24.22 -14.51
CA LEU A 107 -46.46 25.33 -14.10
C LEU A 107 -45.64 25.87 -15.28
N ILE A 108 -45.04 24.99 -16.09
CA ILE A 108 -44.30 25.38 -17.29
C ILE A 108 -45.21 26.12 -18.28
N CYS A 109 -46.40 25.59 -18.57
CA CYS A 109 -47.36 26.24 -19.48
C CYS A 109 -47.85 27.60 -18.98
N ARG A 110 -47.86 27.81 -17.66
CA ARG A 110 -48.24 29.10 -17.03
C ARG A 110 -47.05 30.07 -16.88
N GLY A 111 -45.88 29.74 -17.42
CA GLY A 111 -44.72 30.63 -17.46
C GLY A 111 -43.80 30.55 -16.25
N ALA A 112 -43.75 29.40 -15.56
CA ALA A 112 -42.75 29.16 -14.52
C ALA A 112 -41.33 29.25 -15.10
N ASP A 113 -40.41 29.89 -14.37
CA ASP A 113 -39.01 29.99 -14.76
C ASP A 113 -38.30 28.64 -14.50
N VAL A 114 -38.06 27.92 -15.59
CA VAL A 114 -37.42 26.59 -15.59
C VAL A 114 -35.96 26.60 -15.16
N ASN A 115 -35.33 27.78 -15.17
CA ASN A 115 -33.92 27.99 -14.84
C ASN A 115 -33.74 28.72 -13.50
N ARG A 116 -34.83 28.94 -12.76
CA ARG A 116 -34.81 29.62 -11.46
C ARG A 116 -34.09 28.76 -10.43
N HIS A 117 -32.98 29.27 -9.92
CA HIS A 117 -32.23 28.62 -8.85
C HIS A 117 -32.92 28.78 -7.50
N CYS A 118 -32.81 27.77 -6.65
CA CYS A 118 -33.27 27.83 -5.26
C CYS A 118 -32.20 28.54 -4.41
N GLU A 119 -32.44 29.79 -4.00
CA GLU A 119 -31.48 30.57 -3.18
C GLU A 119 -31.47 30.03 -1.74
N GLY A 120 -30.63 29.03 -1.45
CA GLY A 120 -30.61 28.34 -0.15
C GLY A 120 -29.22 28.24 0.44
N THR A 121 -28.96 29.04 1.48
CA THR A 121 -27.71 29.08 2.26
C THR A 121 -27.35 27.72 2.87
N CYS A 122 -26.23 27.14 2.43
CA CYS A 122 -25.41 26.33 3.32
C CYS A 122 -24.63 27.28 4.26
N ARG A 123 -24.46 26.87 5.51
CA ARG A 123 -23.86 27.59 6.66
C ARG A 123 -22.79 28.66 6.31
N PRO A 124 -22.71 29.77 7.09
CA PRO A 124 -21.61 30.72 6.95
C PRO A 124 -20.28 29.99 7.21
N GLY A 125 -19.46 29.86 6.18
CA GLY A 125 -18.17 29.15 6.20
C GLY A 125 -18.05 27.97 5.23
N GLY A 126 -19.14 27.49 4.64
CA GLY A 126 -19.10 26.49 3.56
C GLY A 126 -19.08 27.17 2.20
N LYS A 127 -17.95 27.14 1.49
CA LYS A 127 -17.86 27.65 0.12
C LYS A 127 -18.71 26.79 -0.82
N GLY A 128 -19.84 27.35 -1.26
CA GLY A 128 -20.39 27.23 -2.62
C GLY A 128 -21.13 25.95 -3.00
N TYR A 129 -22.24 26.16 -3.73
CA TYR A 129 -22.97 25.24 -4.59
C TYR A 129 -23.97 24.31 -3.90
N LEU A 130 -25.25 24.69 -3.99
CA LEU A 130 -26.31 23.91 -4.65
C LEU A 130 -27.55 24.81 -4.81
N ASP A 131 -27.36 25.90 -5.57
CA ASP A 131 -28.41 26.57 -6.31
C ASP A 131 -28.93 25.56 -7.36
N LEU A 132 -29.76 24.60 -6.94
CA LEU A 132 -30.22 23.52 -7.79
C LEU A 132 -31.33 24.05 -8.70
N ALA A 133 -31.06 24.13 -10.00
CA ALA A 133 -32.08 24.34 -11.01
C ALA A 133 -33.10 23.17 -10.97
N PRO A 134 -34.39 23.40 -11.29
CA PRO A 134 -35.43 22.36 -11.34
C PRO A 134 -35.00 21.11 -12.13
N LEU A 135 -34.22 21.30 -13.19
CA LEU A 135 -33.64 20.24 -14.00
C LEU A 135 -32.74 19.29 -13.18
N LEU A 136 -31.84 19.85 -12.38
CA LEU A 136 -30.89 19.10 -11.56
C LEU A 136 -31.60 18.42 -10.38
N ILE A 137 -32.65 19.03 -9.85
CA ILE A 137 -33.54 18.43 -8.84
C ILE A 137 -34.24 17.20 -9.43
N ALA A 138 -34.83 17.30 -10.62
CA ALA A 138 -35.49 16.17 -11.29
C ALA A 138 -34.50 15.04 -11.58
N ALA A 139 -33.30 15.39 -12.06
CA ALA A 139 -32.25 14.42 -12.37
C ALA A 139 -31.74 13.69 -11.13
N ARG A 140 -31.44 14.41 -10.04
CA ARG A 140 -30.98 13.85 -8.75
C ARG A 140 -31.99 12.88 -8.12
N ASN A 141 -33.29 13.08 -8.39
CA ASN A 141 -34.35 12.18 -7.90
C ASN A 141 -34.73 11.08 -8.90
N GLY A 142 -34.19 11.10 -10.12
CA GLY A 142 -34.42 10.05 -11.12
C GLY A 142 -35.80 10.12 -11.77
N HIS A 143 -36.23 11.34 -12.10
CA HIS A 143 -37.53 11.61 -12.71
C HIS A 143 -37.37 11.96 -14.20
N PRO A 144 -37.22 10.96 -15.10
CA PRO A 144 -36.86 11.18 -16.49
C PRO A 144 -37.91 12.02 -17.25
N GLU A 145 -39.19 11.84 -16.96
CA GLU A 145 -40.25 12.60 -17.64
C GLU A 145 -40.19 14.09 -17.23
N CYS A 146 -39.99 14.39 -15.95
CA CYS A 146 -39.76 15.77 -15.50
C CYS A 146 -38.53 16.39 -16.19
N VAL A 147 -37.42 15.64 -16.30
CA VAL A 147 -36.21 16.07 -17.00
C VAL A 147 -36.51 16.42 -18.46
N ARG A 148 -37.18 15.52 -19.22
CA ARG A 148 -37.55 15.76 -20.62
C ARG A 148 -38.40 17.01 -20.79
N ARG A 149 -39.39 17.22 -19.90
CA ARG A 149 -40.29 18.37 -19.95
C ARG A 149 -39.58 19.68 -19.65
N ILE A 150 -38.65 19.68 -18.69
CA ILE A 150 -37.86 20.87 -18.35
C ILE A 150 -36.90 21.23 -19.49
N ILE A 151 -36.20 20.24 -20.08
CA ILE A 151 -35.33 20.46 -21.24
C ILE A 151 -36.13 21.02 -22.42
N ALA A 152 -37.27 20.41 -22.74
CA ALA A 152 -38.15 20.87 -23.83
C ALA A 152 -38.68 22.30 -23.62
N ALA A 153 -38.72 22.77 -22.38
CA ALA A 153 -39.14 24.11 -22.00
C ALA A 153 -37.99 25.15 -21.97
N GLY A 154 -36.78 24.79 -22.41
CA GLY A 154 -35.61 25.68 -22.41
C GLY A 154 -34.79 25.63 -21.11
N GLY A 155 -34.86 24.52 -20.38
CA GLY A 155 -33.97 24.24 -19.27
C GLY A 155 -32.51 24.26 -19.74
N ARG A 156 -31.66 24.98 -18.99
CA ARG A 156 -30.23 25.13 -19.26
C ARG A 156 -29.50 23.79 -19.16
N GLU A 157 -28.97 23.29 -20.27
CA GLU A 157 -28.29 21.98 -20.34
C GLU A 157 -26.82 22.02 -19.88
N ASP A 158 -26.23 23.21 -19.84
CA ASP A 158 -24.89 23.46 -19.29
C ASP A 158 -24.76 23.08 -17.80
N VAL A 159 -25.85 23.17 -17.03
CA VAL A 159 -25.88 22.71 -15.63
C VAL A 159 -25.72 21.19 -15.48
N MET A 160 -25.77 20.44 -16.58
CA MET A 160 -25.55 19.00 -16.63
C MET A 160 -24.07 18.62 -16.90
N ASP A 161 -23.17 19.59 -17.08
CA ASP A 161 -21.76 19.31 -17.41
C ASP A 161 -20.99 18.80 -16.17
N LEU A 162 -20.99 17.48 -15.98
CA LEU A 162 -20.35 16.80 -14.86
C LEU A 162 -18.85 17.12 -14.74
N ALA A 163 -18.19 17.44 -15.85
CA ALA A 163 -16.77 17.77 -15.90
C ALA A 163 -16.41 19.13 -15.27
N GLN A 164 -17.37 20.05 -15.13
CA GLN A 164 -17.16 21.37 -14.54
C GLN A 164 -17.28 21.36 -13.01
N PHE A 165 -17.77 20.27 -12.41
CA PHE A 165 -17.84 20.12 -10.96
C PHE A 165 -16.44 19.79 -10.40
N ASP A 166 -16.05 20.52 -9.35
CA ASP A 166 -14.71 20.45 -8.76
C ASP A 166 -14.37 19.01 -8.31
N LYS A 167 -13.31 18.44 -8.91
CA LYS A 167 -12.82 17.06 -8.68
C LYS A 167 -12.35 16.81 -7.24
N THR A 168 -12.12 17.87 -6.46
CA THR A 168 -11.68 17.77 -5.06
C THR A 168 -12.83 17.80 -4.06
N LEU A 169 -14.06 18.10 -4.51
CA LEU A 169 -15.23 18.15 -3.65
C LEU A 169 -16.21 17.01 -3.99
N VAL A 170 -16.81 16.50 -2.93
CA VAL A 170 -17.93 15.55 -2.85
C VAL A 170 -19.16 15.97 -3.70
N ALA A 171 -19.14 17.14 -4.36
CA ALA A 171 -20.24 17.73 -5.12
C ALA A 171 -20.69 16.90 -6.35
N SER A 172 -19.79 16.24 -7.08
CA SER A 172 -20.22 15.35 -8.19
C SER A 172 -21.00 14.12 -7.70
N ARG A 173 -20.76 13.67 -6.44
CA ARG A 173 -21.47 12.57 -5.79
C ARG A 173 -22.88 12.95 -5.30
N ASP A 174 -23.17 14.25 -5.16
CA ASP A 174 -24.45 14.80 -4.67
C ASP A 174 -25.37 15.31 -5.80
N VAL A 175 -24.79 15.63 -6.97
CA VAL A 175 -25.54 15.92 -8.21
C VAL A 175 -26.20 14.65 -8.74
N MET A 176 -25.46 13.54 -8.66
CA MET A 176 -25.90 12.27 -9.19
C MET A 176 -26.56 11.39 -8.11
N PRO A 177 -27.72 10.78 -8.41
CA PRO A 177 -28.70 10.30 -7.45
C PRO A 177 -28.28 9.34 -6.33
N SER A 178 -29.04 9.34 -5.22
CA SER A 178 -28.89 8.42 -4.07
C SER A 178 -30.15 7.58 -3.72
N GLY A 179 -31.30 7.80 -4.37
CA GLY A 179 -32.58 7.13 -4.08
C GLY A 179 -32.94 5.95 -5.03
N THR A 180 -34.24 5.70 -5.23
CA THR A 180 -34.80 4.59 -6.05
C THR A 180 -35.35 5.01 -7.43
N GLY A 181 -35.04 6.21 -7.93
CA GLY A 181 -35.53 6.69 -9.22
C GLY A 181 -34.93 5.99 -10.45
N ASP A 182 -35.49 6.28 -11.64
CA ASP A 182 -35.04 5.69 -12.92
C ASP A 182 -33.87 6.50 -13.49
N TYR A 183 -32.68 6.20 -12.96
CA TYR A 183 -31.45 6.89 -13.32
C TYR A 183 -30.89 6.47 -14.66
N THR A 184 -31.22 5.27 -15.12
CA THR A 184 -30.82 4.80 -16.44
C THR A 184 -31.49 5.65 -17.52
N ALA A 185 -32.78 5.94 -17.37
CA ALA A 185 -33.50 6.83 -18.28
C ALA A 185 -33.02 8.29 -18.20
N VAL A 186 -32.75 8.82 -17.00
CA VAL A 186 -32.17 10.16 -16.83
C VAL A 186 -30.79 10.25 -17.49
N LEU A 187 -29.93 9.27 -17.24
CA LEU A 187 -28.59 9.23 -17.81
C LEU A 187 -28.62 9.09 -19.33
N SER A 188 -29.58 8.34 -19.90
CA SER A 188 -29.76 8.28 -21.36
C SER A 188 -30.01 9.66 -21.96
N ILE A 189 -30.82 10.50 -21.30
CA ILE A 189 -31.12 11.86 -21.79
C ILE A 189 -29.84 12.70 -21.79
N PHE A 190 -29.04 12.59 -20.72
CA PHE A 190 -27.80 13.35 -20.59
C PHE A 190 -26.72 12.87 -21.57
N LEU A 191 -26.62 11.56 -21.80
CA LEU A 191 -25.72 10.99 -22.79
C LEU A 191 -26.07 11.47 -24.21
N ASP A 192 -27.35 11.53 -24.57
CA ASP A 192 -27.77 12.05 -25.88
C ASP A 192 -27.28 13.50 -26.09
N TYR A 193 -27.35 14.33 -25.03
CA TYR A 193 -26.83 15.70 -25.05
C TYR A 193 -25.28 15.74 -25.14
N TRP A 194 -24.57 15.04 -24.27
CA TRP A 194 -23.09 15.06 -24.25
C TRP A 194 -22.49 14.51 -25.55
N ILE A 195 -23.05 13.44 -26.10
CA ILE A 195 -22.59 12.85 -27.36
C ILE A 195 -22.86 13.79 -28.54
N THR A 196 -24.00 14.49 -28.55
CA THR A 196 -24.28 15.50 -29.58
C THR A 196 -23.32 16.69 -29.48
N ARG A 197 -22.93 17.08 -28.25
CA ARG A 197 -22.04 18.21 -27.98
C ARG A 197 -20.58 17.92 -28.30
N GLY A 198 -20.02 16.87 -27.70
CA GLY A 198 -18.58 16.59 -27.65
C GLY A 198 -18.21 15.19 -28.16
N GLY A 199 -19.18 14.43 -28.66
CA GLY A 199 -18.98 13.05 -29.09
C GLY A 199 -18.73 12.09 -27.91
N PRO A 200 -18.33 10.84 -28.21
CA PRO A 200 -18.01 9.83 -27.20
C PRO A 200 -16.88 10.25 -26.24
N SER A 201 -15.98 11.14 -26.67
CA SER A 201 -14.85 11.62 -25.89
C SER A 201 -15.19 12.77 -24.92
N ASP A 202 -16.46 13.15 -24.79
CA ASP A 202 -16.88 14.20 -23.85
C ASP A 202 -16.46 13.82 -22.41
N PRO A 203 -15.75 14.70 -21.68
CA PRO A 203 -15.30 14.42 -20.32
C PRO A 203 -16.44 14.05 -19.34
N SER A 204 -17.66 14.53 -19.57
CA SER A 204 -18.83 14.20 -18.75
C SER A 204 -19.27 12.74 -18.91
N CYS A 205 -19.05 12.12 -20.07
CA CYS A 205 -19.28 10.69 -20.27
C CYS A 205 -18.35 9.84 -19.38
N ARG A 206 -17.07 10.23 -19.26
CA ARG A 206 -16.10 9.55 -18.39
C ARG A 206 -16.48 9.67 -16.91
N GLU A 207 -16.91 10.86 -16.48
CA GLU A 207 -17.31 11.09 -15.09
C GLU A 207 -18.61 10.37 -14.74
N ALA A 208 -19.56 10.30 -15.69
CA ALA A 208 -20.77 9.50 -15.55
C ALA A 208 -20.46 8.00 -15.39
N LEU A 209 -19.51 7.47 -16.17
CA LEU A 209 -19.06 6.08 -16.04
C LEU A 209 -18.44 5.81 -14.66
N ARG A 210 -17.54 6.69 -14.20
CA ARG A 210 -16.94 6.60 -12.85
C ARG A 210 -17.98 6.64 -11.74
N TRP A 211 -18.97 7.53 -11.85
CA TRP A 211 -20.06 7.58 -10.88
C TRP A 211 -20.88 6.29 -10.87
N ALA A 212 -21.26 5.77 -12.05
CA ALA A 212 -22.06 4.56 -12.17
C ALA A 212 -21.35 3.36 -11.54
N ILE A 213 -20.05 3.23 -11.82
CA ILE A 213 -19.19 2.21 -11.21
C ILE A 213 -19.07 2.42 -9.72
N GLY A 214 -18.78 3.66 -9.29
CA GLY A 214 -18.62 4.01 -7.88
C GLY A 214 -19.85 3.77 -7.01
N ARG A 215 -21.02 3.57 -7.62
CA ARG A 215 -22.30 3.28 -6.94
C ARG A 215 -22.84 1.89 -7.28
N ASN A 216 -22.05 1.03 -7.92
CA ASN A 216 -22.44 -0.31 -8.39
C ASN A 216 -23.75 -0.30 -9.23
N ARG A 217 -23.93 0.72 -10.08
CA ARG A 217 -25.10 0.87 -10.96
C ARG A 217 -24.80 0.26 -12.33
N ILE A 218 -24.97 -1.04 -12.44
CA ILE A 218 -24.61 -1.83 -13.64
C ILE A 218 -25.33 -1.32 -14.88
N ASP A 219 -26.64 -1.09 -14.83
CA ASP A 219 -27.43 -0.65 -15.98
C ASP A 219 -26.97 0.73 -16.50
N CYS A 220 -26.63 1.64 -15.58
CA CYS A 220 -26.08 2.95 -15.94
C CYS A 220 -24.69 2.81 -16.56
N ALA A 221 -23.82 1.96 -16.00
CA ALA A 221 -22.49 1.74 -16.52
C ALA A 221 -22.54 1.11 -17.93
N ARG A 222 -23.40 0.10 -18.12
CA ARG A 222 -23.66 -0.55 -19.41
C ARG A 222 -24.17 0.45 -20.45
N LEU A 223 -25.15 1.28 -20.08
CA LEU A 223 -25.69 2.30 -20.97
C LEU A 223 -24.62 3.29 -21.44
N VAL A 224 -23.75 3.76 -20.54
CA VAL A 224 -22.64 4.67 -20.90
C VAL A 224 -21.67 3.94 -21.82
N LEU A 225 -21.27 2.72 -21.48
CA LEU A 225 -20.34 1.93 -22.29
C LEU A 225 -20.94 1.66 -23.68
N ASP A 226 -22.17 1.17 -23.82
CA ASP A 226 -22.79 0.89 -25.12
C ASP A 226 -22.89 2.12 -26.05
N ARG A 227 -22.93 3.31 -25.47
CA ARG A 227 -23.05 4.59 -26.21
C ARG A 227 -21.69 5.23 -26.51
N VAL A 228 -20.68 4.98 -25.67
CA VAL A 228 -19.37 5.65 -25.72
C VAL A 228 -18.28 4.73 -26.28
N VAL A 229 -18.41 3.43 -26.03
CA VAL A 229 -17.51 2.39 -26.48
C VAL A 229 -17.96 1.88 -27.83
N SER A 230 -17.25 2.27 -28.89
CA SER A 230 -17.23 1.48 -30.11
C SER A 230 -16.42 0.20 -29.84
N PRO A 231 -16.86 -0.99 -30.30
CA PRO A 231 -16.06 -2.19 -30.15
C PRO A 231 -14.75 -2.01 -30.94
N LEU A 232 -13.61 -2.04 -30.24
CA LEU A 232 -12.23 -2.24 -30.75
C LEU A 232 -11.27 -1.04 -30.94
N ASP A 233 -11.53 0.16 -30.43
CA ASP A 233 -10.50 1.24 -30.48
C ASP A 233 -9.62 1.29 -29.22
N ALA A 234 -8.32 1.55 -29.38
CA ALA A 234 -7.36 1.64 -28.26
C ALA A 234 -7.72 2.72 -27.21
N SER A 235 -8.46 3.76 -27.61
CA SER A 235 -9.03 4.79 -26.72
C SER A 235 -10.10 4.22 -25.78
N THR A 236 -10.82 3.18 -26.21
CA THR A 236 -11.81 2.47 -25.38
C THR A 236 -11.13 1.79 -24.20
N ILE A 237 -9.96 1.21 -24.39
CA ILE A 237 -9.19 0.53 -23.34
C ILE A 237 -8.65 1.54 -22.32
N GLU A 238 -8.22 2.73 -22.77
CA GLU A 238 -7.81 3.82 -21.89
C GLU A 238 -8.98 4.38 -21.08
N ILE A 239 -10.19 4.43 -21.64
CA ILE A 239 -11.40 4.88 -20.94
C ILE A 239 -11.96 3.80 -20.02
N ALA A 240 -11.90 2.52 -20.40
CA ALA A 240 -12.49 1.38 -19.67
C ALA A 240 -11.53 0.68 -18.69
N GLY A 241 -10.23 0.98 -18.79
CA GLY A 241 -9.23 0.45 -17.89
C GLY A 241 -9.27 0.99 -16.46
N TRP A 242 -9.50 2.30 -16.32
CA TRP A 242 -9.73 2.94 -15.03
C TRP A 242 -11.02 2.44 -14.34
N PRO A 243 -12.16 2.29 -15.04
CA PRO A 243 -13.34 1.58 -14.58
C PRO A 243 -13.10 0.22 -13.92
N LEU A 244 -12.32 -0.66 -14.55
CA LEU A 244 -12.05 -1.99 -14.01
C LEU A 244 -11.27 -1.90 -12.69
N PHE A 245 -10.25 -1.03 -12.66
CA PHE A 245 -9.49 -0.73 -11.46
C PHE A 245 -10.37 -0.16 -10.33
N ASP A 246 -11.18 0.86 -10.62
CA ASP A 246 -12.07 1.52 -9.65
C ASP A 246 -13.15 0.56 -9.13
N ALA A 247 -13.68 -0.32 -9.98
CA ALA A 247 -14.66 -1.33 -9.62
C ALA A 247 -14.05 -2.39 -8.69
N ALA A 248 -12.83 -2.86 -9.00
CA ALA A 248 -12.12 -3.84 -8.20
C ALA A 248 -11.72 -3.30 -6.82
N MET A 249 -11.22 -2.05 -6.76
CA MET A 249 -10.91 -1.34 -5.52
C MET A 249 -12.14 -1.18 -4.60
N GLN A 250 -13.33 -1.10 -5.19
CA GLN A 250 -14.58 -0.96 -4.43
C GLN A 250 -15.31 -2.29 -4.17
N GLY A 251 -14.81 -3.40 -4.72
CA GLY A 251 -15.42 -4.74 -4.55
C GLY A 251 -16.70 -4.96 -5.36
N HIS A 252 -16.95 -4.20 -6.42
CA HIS A 252 -18.17 -4.26 -7.22
C HIS A 252 -18.14 -5.41 -8.23
N LEU A 253 -18.43 -6.63 -7.75
CA LEU A 253 -18.37 -7.87 -8.55
C LEU A 253 -19.11 -7.80 -9.87
N ASP A 254 -20.35 -7.29 -9.88
CA ASP A 254 -21.20 -7.33 -11.06
C ASP A 254 -20.70 -6.38 -12.16
N VAL A 255 -20.15 -5.23 -11.76
CA VAL A 255 -19.49 -4.30 -12.69
C VAL A 255 -18.24 -4.94 -13.28
N VAL A 256 -17.43 -5.62 -12.47
CA VAL A 256 -16.24 -6.34 -12.97
C VAL A 256 -16.63 -7.47 -13.92
N ARG A 257 -17.71 -8.21 -13.61
CA ARG A 257 -18.25 -9.25 -14.50
C ARG A 257 -18.63 -8.70 -15.86
N MET A 258 -19.38 -7.60 -15.87
CA MET A 258 -19.75 -6.91 -17.09
C MET A 258 -18.49 -6.45 -17.87
N LEU A 259 -17.55 -5.77 -17.22
CA LEU A 259 -16.34 -5.23 -17.87
C LEU A 259 -15.45 -6.32 -18.49
N VAL A 260 -15.17 -7.38 -17.74
CA VAL A 260 -14.28 -8.47 -18.21
C VAL A 260 -15.02 -9.44 -19.13
N GLY A 261 -16.28 -9.77 -18.84
CA GLY A 261 -17.05 -10.76 -19.59
C GLY A 261 -17.71 -10.20 -20.85
N ASP A 262 -18.46 -9.10 -20.72
CA ASP A 262 -19.26 -8.57 -21.83
C ASP A 262 -18.43 -7.66 -22.75
N TYR A 263 -17.51 -6.87 -22.18
CA TYR A 263 -16.65 -5.94 -22.93
C TYR A 263 -15.23 -6.47 -23.17
N ASN A 264 -14.93 -7.71 -22.75
CA ASN A 264 -13.66 -8.42 -22.98
C ASN A 264 -12.41 -7.61 -22.57
N ILE A 265 -12.51 -6.84 -21.48
CA ILE A 265 -11.37 -6.10 -20.93
C ILE A 265 -10.43 -7.11 -20.27
N PRO A 266 -9.11 -7.07 -20.54
CA PRO A 266 -8.17 -7.97 -19.89
C PRO A 266 -8.26 -7.86 -18.36
N PRO A 267 -8.36 -8.97 -17.62
CA PRO A 267 -8.55 -8.93 -16.16
C PRO A 267 -7.33 -8.37 -15.42
N ASP A 268 -6.15 -8.45 -16.04
CA ASP A 268 -4.90 -7.87 -15.54
C ASP A 268 -4.59 -6.49 -16.13
N TYR A 269 -5.58 -5.82 -16.72
CA TYR A 269 -5.36 -4.50 -17.26
C TYR A 269 -5.04 -3.52 -16.13
N THR A 270 -3.91 -2.82 -16.25
CA THR A 270 -3.55 -1.69 -15.39
C THR A 270 -3.39 -0.44 -16.27
N PRO A 271 -4.01 0.70 -15.91
CA PRO A 271 -3.90 1.91 -16.72
C PRO A 271 -2.51 2.55 -16.65
N LEU A 272 -1.71 2.24 -15.63
CA LEU A 272 -0.32 2.65 -15.50
C LEU A 272 0.56 1.43 -15.21
N PRO A 273 1.81 1.40 -15.69
CA PRO A 273 2.70 0.24 -15.55
C PRO A 273 3.04 -0.11 -14.08
N ASN A 274 2.93 0.85 -13.16
CA ASN A 274 3.25 0.66 -11.74
C ASN A 274 2.01 0.55 -10.83
N LEU A 275 0.80 0.47 -11.39
CA LEU A 275 -0.42 0.32 -10.61
C LEU A 275 -0.68 -1.14 -10.24
N GLU A 276 -1.38 -1.35 -9.13
CA GLU A 276 -1.78 -2.67 -8.70
C GLU A 276 -2.86 -3.24 -9.62
N THR A 277 -2.83 -4.57 -9.80
CA THR A 277 -3.80 -5.26 -10.65
C THR A 277 -5.20 -5.28 -10.01
N PRO A 278 -6.29 -5.43 -10.79
CA PRO A 278 -7.63 -5.62 -10.24
C PRO A 278 -7.69 -6.79 -9.24
N LEU A 279 -6.93 -7.87 -9.50
CA LEU A 279 -6.83 -9.01 -8.59
C LEU A 279 -6.16 -8.64 -7.25
N TYR A 280 -5.17 -7.76 -7.25
CA TYR A 280 -4.53 -7.27 -6.02
C TYR A 280 -5.57 -6.56 -5.12
N TRP A 281 -6.38 -5.67 -5.70
CA TRP A 281 -7.42 -4.96 -4.96
C TRP A 281 -8.51 -5.90 -4.44
N ALA A 282 -8.91 -6.89 -5.23
CA ALA A 282 -9.85 -7.91 -4.78
C ALA A 282 -9.36 -8.66 -3.54
N VAL A 283 -8.07 -9.01 -3.48
CA VAL A 283 -7.42 -9.63 -2.30
C VAL A 283 -7.27 -8.62 -1.17
N MET A 284 -6.90 -7.36 -1.45
CA MET A 284 -6.78 -6.30 -0.44
C MET A 284 -8.09 -6.10 0.32
N CYS A 285 -9.20 -6.04 -0.40
CA CYS A 285 -10.55 -5.82 0.12
C CYS A 285 -11.22 -7.09 0.65
N ASP A 286 -10.56 -8.26 0.61
CA ASP A 286 -11.11 -9.57 1.00
C ASP A 286 -12.42 -9.93 0.26
N ALA A 287 -12.53 -9.51 -1.00
CA ALA A 287 -13.69 -9.74 -1.83
C ALA A 287 -13.59 -11.13 -2.51
N GLN A 288 -13.77 -12.21 -1.74
CA GLN A 288 -13.61 -13.59 -2.22
C GLN A 288 -14.36 -13.91 -3.53
N PRO A 289 -15.63 -13.51 -3.74
CA PRO A 289 -16.32 -13.74 -5.01
C PRO A 289 -15.67 -13.04 -6.21
N LEU A 290 -15.06 -11.87 -5.97
CA LEU A 290 -14.35 -11.10 -6.99
C LEU A 290 -13.00 -11.72 -7.31
N VAL A 291 -12.27 -12.21 -6.28
CA VAL A 291 -11.03 -12.96 -6.45
C VAL A 291 -11.27 -14.21 -7.30
N GLU A 292 -12.32 -14.98 -7.00
CA GLU A 292 -12.68 -16.18 -7.77
C GLU A 292 -13.00 -15.85 -9.22
N TYR A 293 -13.80 -14.82 -9.46
CA TYR A 293 -14.17 -14.42 -10.81
C TYR A 293 -12.98 -13.93 -11.65
N LEU A 294 -12.15 -13.04 -11.09
CA LEU A 294 -10.98 -12.51 -11.80
C LEU A 294 -9.98 -13.62 -12.14
N PHE A 295 -9.78 -14.57 -11.23
CA PHE A 295 -8.90 -15.70 -11.50
C PHE A 295 -9.46 -16.61 -12.59
N GLN A 296 -10.77 -16.92 -12.55
CA GLN A 296 -11.44 -17.71 -13.62
C GLN A 296 -11.41 -17.00 -14.97
N ALA A 297 -11.38 -15.67 -14.99
CA ALA A 297 -11.21 -14.88 -16.20
C ALA A 297 -9.77 -14.86 -16.73
N GLY A 298 -8.81 -15.49 -16.03
CA GLY A 298 -7.41 -15.61 -16.46
C GLY A 298 -6.48 -14.55 -15.87
N ALA A 299 -6.83 -13.90 -14.75
CA ALA A 299 -5.94 -12.97 -14.06
C ALA A 299 -4.69 -13.68 -13.50
N ASP A 300 -3.50 -13.15 -13.78
CA ASP A 300 -2.24 -13.69 -13.27
C ASP A 300 -1.92 -13.14 -11.86
N PRO A 301 -1.92 -13.98 -10.81
CA PRO A 301 -1.60 -13.56 -9.44
C PRO A 301 -0.15 -13.14 -9.24
N SER A 302 0.75 -13.47 -10.17
CA SER A 302 2.17 -13.06 -10.13
C SER A 302 2.41 -11.70 -10.78
N LYS A 303 1.42 -11.14 -11.47
CA LYS A 303 1.54 -9.88 -12.19
C LYS A 303 1.37 -8.67 -11.26
N GLY A 304 2.28 -7.71 -11.40
CA GLY A 304 2.36 -6.51 -10.58
C GLY A 304 3.79 -5.98 -10.54
N THR A 305 4.07 -5.02 -9.67
CA THR A 305 5.45 -4.65 -9.31
C THR A 305 5.97 -5.62 -8.25
N ASP A 306 7.30 -5.74 -8.09
CA ASP A 306 7.92 -6.71 -7.16
C ASP A 306 7.40 -6.59 -5.71
N SER A 307 6.94 -5.40 -5.30
CA SER A 307 6.33 -5.15 -4.00
C SER A 307 4.80 -5.30 -3.97
N GLN A 308 4.12 -5.26 -5.11
CA GLN A 308 2.65 -5.22 -5.20
C GLN A 308 2.09 -6.29 -6.14
N THR A 309 2.44 -7.56 -5.88
CA THR A 309 1.77 -8.70 -6.53
C THR A 309 0.64 -9.23 -5.64
N PRO A 310 -0.50 -9.66 -6.22
CA PRO A 310 -1.56 -10.34 -5.48
C PRO A 310 -1.04 -11.53 -4.67
N LEU A 311 -0.12 -12.30 -5.25
CA LEU A 311 0.50 -13.46 -4.61
C LEU A 311 1.27 -13.09 -3.35
N ARG A 312 2.10 -12.03 -3.40
CA ARG A 312 2.84 -11.54 -2.24
C ARG A 312 1.89 -11.08 -1.13
N LEU A 313 0.84 -10.35 -1.49
CA LEU A 313 -0.15 -9.87 -0.53
C LEU A 313 -0.87 -11.03 0.20
N VAL A 314 -1.23 -12.09 -0.53
CA VAL A 314 -1.82 -13.30 0.08
C VAL A 314 -0.88 -13.93 1.10
N LEU A 315 0.42 -13.99 0.78
CA LEU A 315 1.44 -14.50 1.70
C LEU A 315 1.61 -13.59 2.92
N GLU A 316 1.73 -12.27 2.72
CA GLU A 316 1.88 -11.29 3.81
C GLU A 316 0.67 -11.30 4.76
N LYS A 317 -0.54 -11.49 4.24
CA LYS A 317 -1.75 -11.67 5.04
C LYS A 317 -1.86 -13.05 5.69
N GLY A 318 -1.08 -14.04 5.24
CA GLY A 318 -1.19 -15.44 5.68
C GLY A 318 -2.47 -16.14 5.21
N ASP A 319 -3.08 -15.69 4.11
CA ASP A 319 -4.35 -16.23 3.61
C ASP A 319 -4.14 -17.54 2.83
N MET A 320 -4.10 -18.62 3.61
CA MET A 320 -3.96 -19.98 3.09
C MET A 320 -5.14 -20.45 2.22
N VAL A 321 -6.32 -19.84 2.37
CA VAL A 321 -7.51 -20.22 1.60
C VAL A 321 -7.37 -19.69 0.18
N THR A 322 -7.07 -18.40 0.03
CA THR A 322 -6.85 -17.79 -1.28
C THR A 322 -5.62 -18.38 -1.97
N LEU A 323 -4.54 -18.67 -1.22
CA LEU A 323 -3.37 -19.35 -1.79
C LEU A 323 -3.71 -20.72 -2.38
N LYS A 324 -4.50 -21.54 -1.67
CA LYS A 324 -4.98 -22.84 -2.19
C LYS A 324 -5.84 -22.66 -3.42
N LYS A 325 -6.73 -21.67 -3.43
CA LYS A 325 -7.58 -21.36 -4.58
C LYS A 325 -6.74 -21.03 -5.82
N PHE A 326 -5.78 -20.11 -5.71
CA PHE A 326 -4.87 -19.75 -6.81
C PHE A 326 -4.17 -20.97 -7.40
N LEU A 327 -3.66 -21.87 -6.57
CA LEU A 327 -3.00 -23.09 -7.05
C LEU A 327 -3.99 -24.10 -7.67
N SER A 328 -5.20 -24.21 -7.13
CA SER A 328 -6.22 -25.16 -7.61
C SER A 328 -6.80 -24.80 -8.97
N TYR A 329 -6.89 -23.50 -9.27
CA TYR A 329 -7.50 -23.00 -10.50
C TYR A 329 -6.51 -22.88 -11.67
N CYS A 330 -5.21 -23.09 -11.46
CA CYS A 330 -4.25 -23.14 -12.56
C CYS A 330 -4.61 -24.24 -13.57
N GLU A 331 -4.78 -23.84 -14.84
CA GLU A 331 -5.22 -24.71 -15.94
C GLU A 331 -4.24 -25.85 -16.23
N SER A 332 -2.93 -25.62 -16.04
CA SER A 332 -1.88 -26.61 -16.28
C SER A 332 -1.04 -26.88 -15.04
N ASP A 333 -0.54 -28.12 -14.93
CA ASP A 333 0.39 -28.50 -13.85
C ASP A 333 1.69 -27.68 -13.91
N GLU A 334 2.12 -27.28 -15.12
CA GLU A 334 3.31 -26.43 -15.29
C GLU A 334 3.07 -25.00 -14.81
N ALA A 335 1.93 -24.39 -15.14
CA ALA A 335 1.57 -23.07 -14.63
C ALA A 335 1.45 -23.10 -13.10
N ARG A 336 0.88 -24.18 -12.54
CA ARG A 336 0.78 -24.38 -11.10
C ARG A 336 2.16 -24.46 -10.45
N ARG A 337 3.09 -25.23 -11.02
CA ARG A 337 4.47 -25.32 -10.50
C ARG A 337 5.19 -23.99 -10.61
N ARG A 338 5.07 -23.28 -11.74
CA ARG A 338 5.70 -21.97 -11.93
C ARG A 338 5.23 -20.96 -10.88
N LEU A 339 3.92 -20.87 -10.68
CA LEU A 339 3.32 -20.02 -9.65
C LEU A 339 3.73 -20.44 -8.24
N ALA A 340 3.73 -21.74 -7.97
CA ALA A 340 4.14 -22.26 -6.67
C ALA A 340 5.61 -21.92 -6.38
N SER A 341 6.48 -22.00 -7.39
CA SER A 341 7.91 -21.70 -7.25
C SER A 341 8.16 -20.21 -7.03
N SER A 342 7.47 -19.32 -7.76
CA SER A 342 7.58 -17.87 -7.52
C SER A 342 7.12 -17.46 -6.12
N ALA A 343 6.07 -18.11 -5.58
CA ALA A 343 5.62 -17.88 -4.20
C ALA A 343 6.55 -18.52 -3.16
N PHE A 344 7.32 -19.54 -3.52
CA PHE A 344 8.04 -20.36 -2.55
C PHE A 344 9.14 -19.59 -1.83
N VAL A 345 10.00 -18.90 -2.59
CA VAL A 345 11.09 -18.10 -2.01
C VAL A 345 10.52 -17.00 -1.10
N LEU A 346 9.43 -16.35 -1.51
CA LEU A 346 8.74 -15.33 -0.71
C LEU A 346 8.12 -15.90 0.57
N ALA A 347 7.50 -17.08 0.50
CA ALA A 347 6.92 -17.72 1.68
C ALA A 347 8.01 -18.11 2.71
N VAL A 348 9.17 -18.56 2.23
CA VAL A 348 10.30 -18.93 3.08
C VAL A 348 10.97 -17.69 3.67
N SER A 349 11.15 -16.61 2.91
CA SER A 349 11.73 -15.35 3.43
C SER A 349 10.90 -14.74 4.55
N GLN A 350 9.59 -14.94 4.55
CA GLN A 350 8.66 -14.51 5.60
C GLN A 350 8.49 -15.54 6.73
N GLY A 351 9.12 -16.72 6.64
CA GLY A 351 8.99 -17.78 7.66
C GLY A 351 7.63 -18.48 7.69
N LEU A 352 6.84 -18.40 6.62
CA LEU A 352 5.49 -18.94 6.54
C LEU A 352 5.51 -20.46 6.31
N ARG A 353 5.59 -21.22 7.40
CA ARG A 353 5.71 -22.69 7.37
C ARG A 353 4.59 -23.38 6.59
N GLY A 354 3.34 -23.02 6.88
CA GLY A 354 2.17 -23.64 6.25
C GLY A 354 2.09 -23.36 4.75
N ALA A 355 2.40 -22.12 4.34
CA ALA A 355 2.47 -21.74 2.93
C ALA A 355 3.58 -22.49 2.21
N SER A 356 4.78 -22.52 2.79
CA SER A 356 5.94 -23.21 2.20
C SER A 356 5.68 -24.71 2.00
N GLN A 357 5.10 -25.39 2.98
CA GLN A 357 4.76 -26.82 2.86
C GLN A 357 3.69 -27.09 1.80
N LEU A 358 2.69 -26.20 1.70
CA LEU A 358 1.66 -26.29 0.66
C LEU A 358 2.27 -26.12 -0.73
N LEU A 359 3.11 -25.10 -0.92
CA LEU A 359 3.76 -24.82 -2.20
C LEU A 359 4.64 -26.00 -2.65
N LEU A 360 5.38 -26.62 -1.72
CA LEU A 360 6.12 -27.86 -1.98
C LEU A 360 5.21 -29.02 -2.38
N SER A 361 4.02 -29.17 -1.79
CA SER A 361 3.06 -30.23 -2.18
C SER A 361 2.52 -30.05 -3.61
N TYR A 362 2.56 -28.81 -4.13
CA TYR A 362 2.17 -28.49 -5.51
C TYR A 362 3.36 -28.49 -6.48
N GLY A 363 4.53 -28.95 -6.05
CA GLY A 363 5.71 -29.12 -6.89
C GLY A 363 6.48 -27.82 -7.15
N ALA A 364 6.47 -26.88 -6.19
CA ALA A 364 7.39 -25.74 -6.22
C ALA A 364 8.84 -26.24 -6.34
N ASP A 365 9.59 -25.63 -7.25
CA ASP A 365 11.02 -25.83 -7.38
C ASP A 365 11.75 -25.12 -6.23
N MET A 366 12.55 -25.88 -5.49
CA MET A 366 13.30 -25.38 -4.33
C MET A 366 14.50 -24.52 -4.73
N GLU A 367 14.94 -24.65 -5.99
CA GLU A 367 16.14 -24.01 -6.53
C GLU A 367 15.86 -22.73 -7.29
N THR A 368 14.60 -22.26 -7.28
CA THR A 368 14.28 -20.94 -7.81
C THR A 368 15.01 -19.85 -7.03
N ILE A 369 15.55 -18.91 -7.79
CA ILE A 369 16.14 -17.69 -7.28
C ILE A 369 15.17 -16.52 -7.45
N ASP A 370 15.24 -15.57 -6.53
CA ASP A 370 14.52 -14.30 -6.63
C ASP A 370 15.30 -13.24 -7.43
N SER A 371 14.83 -11.99 -7.38
CA SER A 371 15.48 -10.84 -8.02
C SER A 371 16.89 -10.55 -7.48
N ASP A 372 17.17 -10.96 -6.25
CA ASP A 372 18.47 -10.79 -5.59
C ASP A 372 19.42 -11.97 -5.89
N GLY A 373 18.94 -12.98 -6.63
CA GLY A 373 19.71 -14.15 -7.01
C GLY A 373 19.88 -15.17 -5.87
N VAL A 374 19.05 -15.12 -4.83
CA VAL A 374 19.13 -16.01 -3.66
C VAL A 374 18.04 -17.07 -3.67
N THR A 375 18.34 -18.25 -3.11
CA THR A 375 17.41 -19.39 -3.04
C THR A 375 16.64 -19.45 -1.72
N ALA A 376 15.58 -20.27 -1.68
CA ALA A 376 14.83 -20.51 -0.45
C ALA A 376 15.70 -21.03 0.72
N LEU A 377 16.71 -21.87 0.44
CA LEU A 377 17.62 -22.39 1.48
C LEU A 377 18.47 -21.27 2.10
N TRP A 378 18.83 -20.25 1.32
CA TRP A 378 19.52 -19.06 1.84
C TRP A 378 18.64 -18.33 2.85
N TYR A 379 17.39 -18.03 2.51
CA TYR A 379 16.45 -17.41 3.45
C TYR A 379 16.17 -18.29 4.66
N ALA A 380 15.97 -19.60 4.49
CA ALA A 380 15.77 -20.49 5.63
C ALA A 380 16.97 -20.51 6.59
N SER A 381 18.17 -20.22 6.08
CA SER A 381 19.37 -20.04 6.89
C SER A 381 19.37 -18.70 7.64
N THR A 382 18.62 -17.68 7.19
CA THR A 382 18.49 -16.39 7.89
C THR A 382 17.54 -16.46 9.09
N LEU A 383 16.48 -17.27 8.98
CA LEU A 383 15.41 -17.38 9.97
C LEU A 383 15.91 -17.82 11.35
N ASP A 384 15.22 -17.39 12.41
CA ASP A 384 15.51 -17.88 13.77
C ASP A 384 15.06 -19.33 13.94
N ASP A 385 13.89 -19.66 13.41
CA ASP A 385 13.34 -21.00 13.46
C ASP A 385 13.97 -21.96 12.43
N ALA A 386 14.43 -23.12 12.90
CA ALA A 386 15.11 -24.11 12.08
C ALA A 386 14.18 -25.04 11.29
N THR A 387 12.86 -25.02 11.53
CA THR A 387 11.96 -25.99 10.91
C THR A 387 11.97 -25.95 9.38
N LEU A 388 11.89 -24.78 8.76
CA LEU A 388 11.92 -24.66 7.30
C LEU A 388 13.27 -25.05 6.71
N PHE A 389 14.35 -24.70 7.40
CA PHE A 389 15.69 -25.14 7.04
C PHE A 389 15.79 -26.67 7.04
N ASP A 390 15.32 -27.33 8.10
CA ASP A 390 15.35 -28.78 8.22
C ASP A 390 14.48 -29.48 7.16
N VAL A 391 13.32 -28.90 6.84
CA VAL A 391 12.42 -29.40 5.79
C VAL A 391 13.07 -29.30 4.41
N LEU A 392 13.76 -28.20 4.11
CA LEU A 392 14.49 -28.02 2.85
C LEU A 392 15.68 -28.98 2.73
N MET A 393 16.47 -29.11 3.79
CA MET A 393 17.61 -30.03 3.83
C MET A 393 17.16 -31.49 3.66
N ALA A 394 16.07 -31.90 4.34
CA ALA A 394 15.53 -33.25 4.21
C ALA A 394 15.01 -33.57 2.80
N ARG A 395 14.66 -32.54 2.01
CA ARG A 395 14.26 -32.68 0.61
C ARG A 395 15.42 -32.57 -0.38
N GLY A 396 16.65 -32.39 0.10
CA GLY A 396 17.84 -32.33 -0.75
C GLY A 396 18.02 -31.00 -1.48
N ALA A 397 17.62 -29.89 -0.87
CA ALA A 397 17.91 -28.56 -1.39
C ALA A 397 19.43 -28.39 -1.65
N ASN A 398 19.79 -27.73 -2.74
CA ASN A 398 21.18 -27.51 -3.13
C ASN A 398 21.87 -26.57 -2.14
N VAL A 399 22.88 -27.10 -1.44
CA VAL A 399 23.70 -26.32 -0.50
C VAL A 399 24.68 -25.37 -1.19
N ASN A 400 24.92 -25.55 -2.49
CA ASN A 400 25.81 -24.74 -3.32
C ASN A 400 25.06 -24.10 -4.51
N PRO A 401 24.11 -23.18 -4.28
CA PRO A 401 23.37 -22.53 -5.36
C PRO A 401 24.27 -21.63 -6.23
N PRO A 402 23.81 -21.26 -7.44
CA PRO A 402 24.56 -20.44 -8.40
C PRO A 402 24.77 -18.99 -7.96
N GLY A 403 24.12 -18.54 -6.88
CA GLY A 403 24.34 -17.22 -6.29
C GLY A 403 25.72 -17.09 -5.64
N ALA A 404 26.25 -15.86 -5.64
CA ALA A 404 27.55 -15.54 -5.04
C ALA A 404 27.54 -15.80 -3.53
N VAL A 405 26.52 -15.32 -2.82
CA VAL A 405 26.35 -15.58 -1.38
C VAL A 405 25.64 -16.92 -1.19
N LYS A 406 26.40 -17.94 -0.79
CA LYS A 406 25.85 -19.28 -0.48
C LYS A 406 25.18 -19.33 0.91
N PRO A 407 24.24 -20.27 1.16
CA PRO A 407 23.60 -20.46 2.46
C PRO A 407 24.59 -20.60 3.63
N LEU A 408 25.77 -21.20 3.37
CA LEU A 408 26.83 -21.36 4.37
C LEU A 408 27.43 -20.02 4.82
N HIS A 409 27.55 -19.01 3.95
CA HIS A 409 28.03 -17.68 4.33
C HIS A 409 27.11 -17.05 5.38
N GLU A 410 25.80 -17.07 5.11
CA GLU A 410 24.81 -16.43 5.99
C GLU A 410 24.51 -17.25 7.26
N ALA A 411 24.60 -18.59 7.19
CA ALA A 411 24.59 -19.41 8.39
C ALA A 411 25.81 -19.10 9.28
N SER A 412 26.95 -18.74 8.68
CA SER A 412 28.19 -18.42 9.39
C SER A 412 28.22 -17.01 9.98
N SER A 413 27.46 -16.07 9.41
CA SER A 413 27.41 -14.67 9.87
C SER A 413 26.72 -14.48 11.24
N ARG A 414 25.97 -15.49 11.71
CA ARG A 414 25.24 -15.42 13.00
C ARG A 414 25.52 -16.62 13.89
N GLY A 415 26.03 -16.36 15.08
CA GLY A 415 26.46 -17.39 16.03
C GLY A 415 25.35 -18.33 16.53
N THR A 416 24.09 -17.92 16.53
CA THR A 416 22.95 -18.75 16.94
C THR A 416 22.69 -19.95 16.00
N LYS A 417 23.37 -20.01 14.86
CA LYS A 417 23.09 -20.94 13.76
C LYS A 417 24.11 -22.05 13.59
N ALA A 418 24.96 -22.31 14.60
CA ALA A 418 25.95 -23.38 14.55
C ALA A 418 25.40 -24.76 14.12
N PRO A 419 24.18 -25.20 14.54
CA PRO A 419 23.61 -26.46 14.04
C PRO A 419 23.31 -26.45 12.53
N ARG A 420 22.97 -25.29 11.95
CA ARG A 420 22.74 -25.17 10.50
C ARG A 420 24.04 -25.24 9.73
N VAL A 421 25.10 -24.59 10.23
CA VAL A 421 26.46 -24.70 9.68
C VAL A 421 26.89 -26.16 9.62
N GLN A 422 26.73 -26.90 10.72
CA GLN A 422 27.05 -28.34 10.76
C GLN A 422 26.30 -29.12 9.68
N LYS A 423 24.97 -28.96 9.58
CA LYS A 423 24.15 -29.66 8.60
C LYS A 423 24.50 -29.30 7.15
N LEU A 424 24.83 -28.04 6.87
CA LEU A 424 25.26 -27.62 5.54
C LEU A 424 26.59 -28.27 5.14
N ILE A 425 27.56 -28.30 6.06
CA ILE A 425 28.85 -28.96 5.85
C ILE A 425 28.66 -30.47 5.61
N GLU A 426 27.86 -31.14 6.44
CA GLU A 426 27.56 -32.57 6.29
C GLU A 426 26.87 -32.90 4.95
N ALA A 427 26.10 -31.95 4.41
CA ALA A 427 25.46 -32.05 3.11
C ALA A 427 26.37 -31.65 1.92
N GLY A 428 27.64 -31.33 2.16
CA GLY A 428 28.63 -31.03 1.11
C GLY A 428 28.66 -29.57 0.67
N ALA A 429 28.29 -28.62 1.54
CA ALA A 429 28.49 -27.20 1.28
C ALA A 429 29.98 -26.90 1.08
N ASP A 430 30.29 -26.08 0.07
CA ASP A 430 31.66 -25.64 -0.20
C ASP A 430 32.10 -24.65 0.90
N VAL A 431 33.00 -25.13 1.76
CA VAL A 431 33.51 -24.41 2.94
C VAL A 431 34.40 -23.22 2.58
N ASP A 432 34.93 -23.19 1.35
CA ASP A 432 35.81 -22.14 0.83
C ASP A 432 35.17 -21.36 -0.31
N ALA A 433 33.86 -21.53 -0.51
CA ALA A 433 33.11 -20.74 -1.46
C ALA A 433 33.36 -19.25 -1.24
N LYS A 434 33.53 -18.49 -2.33
CA LYS A 434 33.72 -17.05 -2.28
C LYS A 434 32.48 -16.33 -2.79
N ASP A 435 32.09 -15.27 -2.08
CA ASP A 435 31.08 -14.33 -2.57
C ASP A 435 31.67 -13.31 -3.57
N THR A 436 30.89 -12.27 -3.93
CA THR A 436 31.32 -11.22 -4.86
C THR A 436 32.52 -10.42 -4.38
N ASP A 437 32.69 -10.29 -3.06
CA ASP A 437 33.80 -9.57 -2.43
C ASP A 437 35.00 -10.49 -2.17
N GLY A 438 34.89 -11.78 -2.51
CA GLY A 438 35.92 -12.78 -2.27
C GLY A 438 35.89 -13.36 -0.86
N LEU A 439 34.88 -13.03 -0.05
CA LEU A 439 34.75 -13.46 1.33
C LEU A 439 34.35 -14.94 1.39
N THR A 440 35.01 -15.69 2.28
CA THR A 440 34.65 -17.10 2.58
C THR A 440 33.72 -17.20 3.79
N PRO A 441 33.02 -18.32 4.00
CA PRO A 441 32.22 -18.54 5.21
C PRO A 441 32.99 -18.33 6.52
N LEU A 442 34.27 -18.70 6.54
CA LEU A 442 35.16 -18.47 7.69
C LEU A 442 35.37 -16.97 7.95
N MET A 443 35.53 -16.15 6.91
CA MET A 443 35.62 -14.69 7.05
C MET A 443 34.33 -14.09 7.57
N TYR A 444 33.16 -14.57 7.09
CA TYR A 444 31.86 -14.15 7.63
C TYR A 444 31.73 -14.46 9.14
N ALA A 445 32.15 -15.66 9.56
CA ALA A 445 32.14 -16.05 10.97
C ALA A 445 33.04 -15.15 11.84
N CYS A 446 34.22 -14.80 11.34
CA CYS A 446 35.16 -13.91 12.03
C CYS A 446 34.69 -12.44 12.04
N LYS A 447 34.07 -11.97 10.95
CA LYS A 447 33.54 -10.60 10.80
C LYS A 447 32.34 -10.32 11.70
N ALA A 448 31.56 -11.34 12.06
CA ALA A 448 30.36 -11.22 12.88
C ALA A 448 30.59 -10.63 14.30
N GLY A 449 31.84 -10.50 14.76
CA GLY A 449 32.14 -9.79 16.00
C GLY A 449 31.54 -10.46 17.23
N HIS A 450 30.86 -9.69 18.08
CA HIS A 450 30.16 -10.21 19.28
C HIS A 450 29.01 -11.17 18.96
N LEU A 451 28.47 -11.14 17.74
CA LEU A 451 27.44 -12.07 17.28
C LEU A 451 28.04 -13.38 16.77
N GLY A 452 29.36 -13.45 16.56
CA GLY A 452 30.07 -14.66 16.14
C GLY A 452 30.17 -15.67 17.29
N ASP A 453 29.87 -16.93 16.98
CA ASP A 453 30.03 -18.06 17.91
C ASP A 453 31.32 -18.83 17.57
N ALA A 454 32.16 -19.06 18.57
CA ALA A 454 33.39 -19.84 18.43
C ALA A 454 33.11 -21.24 17.86
N ARG A 455 31.93 -21.82 18.15
CA ARG A 455 31.52 -23.11 17.57
C ARG A 455 31.51 -23.06 16.05
N VAL A 456 31.00 -21.98 15.44
CA VAL A 456 30.95 -21.85 13.96
C VAL A 456 32.36 -21.83 13.37
N VAL A 457 33.25 -21.00 13.92
CA VAL A 457 34.65 -20.92 13.49
C VAL A 457 35.33 -22.29 13.63
N LYS A 458 35.10 -22.99 14.75
CA LYS A 458 35.64 -24.33 14.97
C LYS A 458 35.14 -25.32 13.93
N LEU A 459 33.83 -25.34 13.67
CA LEU A 459 33.22 -26.26 12.71
C LEU A 459 33.77 -26.06 11.29
N LEU A 460 33.90 -24.81 10.84
CA LEU A 460 34.46 -24.50 9.52
C LEU A 460 35.93 -24.93 9.41
N LEU A 461 36.74 -24.64 10.43
CA LEU A 461 38.16 -25.05 10.45
C LEU A 461 38.36 -26.56 10.59
N ASP A 462 37.48 -27.25 11.32
CA ASP A 462 37.50 -28.71 11.44
C ASP A 462 37.01 -29.38 10.14
N ALA A 463 36.15 -28.70 9.38
CA ALA A 463 35.72 -29.11 8.04
C ALA A 463 36.75 -28.80 6.93
N GLY A 464 37.88 -28.18 7.26
CA GLY A 464 38.98 -27.94 6.33
C GLY A 464 38.94 -26.60 5.60
N ALA A 465 38.14 -25.62 6.05
CA ALA A 465 38.16 -24.27 5.50
C ALA A 465 39.59 -23.69 5.54
N ASP A 466 40.03 -23.07 4.44
CA ASP A 466 41.36 -22.49 4.30
C ASP A 466 41.48 -21.21 5.17
N PRO A 467 42.26 -21.23 6.27
CA PRO A 467 42.44 -20.06 7.12
C PRO A 467 43.30 -18.98 6.47
N ARG A 468 43.87 -19.25 5.29
CA ARG A 468 44.74 -18.35 4.52
C ARG A 468 44.05 -17.73 3.33
N ALA A 469 42.82 -18.14 3.03
CA ALA A 469 42.03 -17.52 1.97
C ALA A 469 41.98 -16.00 2.21
N THR A 470 42.03 -15.25 1.11
CA THR A 470 41.89 -13.79 1.13
C THR A 470 40.71 -13.35 0.27
N ASP A 471 40.09 -12.25 0.69
CA ASP A 471 39.10 -11.54 -0.09
C ASP A 471 39.75 -10.69 -1.20
N ASN A 472 38.94 -9.94 -1.94
CA ASN A 472 39.43 -9.11 -3.06
C ASN A 472 40.32 -7.94 -2.62
N VAL A 473 40.37 -7.62 -1.33
CA VAL A 473 41.21 -6.56 -0.72
C VAL A 473 42.34 -7.19 0.11
N SER A 474 42.61 -8.48 -0.07
CA SER A 474 43.66 -9.24 0.62
C SER A 474 43.45 -9.42 2.15
N TYR A 475 42.24 -9.17 2.67
CA TYR A 475 41.90 -9.50 4.06
C TYR A 475 41.62 -10.99 4.19
N CYS A 476 42.08 -11.59 5.28
CA CYS A 476 41.81 -12.98 5.63
C CYS A 476 40.96 -13.08 6.90
N ALA A 477 40.60 -14.32 7.29
CA ALA A 477 39.81 -14.58 8.49
C ALA A 477 40.44 -13.98 9.77
N VAL A 478 41.77 -13.99 9.88
CA VAL A 478 42.50 -13.37 11.02
C VAL A 478 42.29 -11.86 11.02
N SER A 479 42.37 -11.19 9.87
CA SER A 479 42.15 -9.74 9.78
C SER A 479 40.77 -9.36 10.33
N TYR A 480 39.75 -10.12 9.92
CA TYR A 480 38.37 -9.91 10.37
C TYR A 480 38.20 -10.19 11.87
N ALA A 481 38.84 -11.22 12.41
CA ALA A 481 38.81 -11.55 13.84
C ALA A 481 39.50 -10.49 14.73
N MET A 482 40.60 -9.91 14.24
CA MET A 482 41.31 -8.80 14.89
C MET A 482 40.44 -7.54 14.90
N ALA A 483 39.88 -7.16 13.75
CA ALA A 483 38.97 -6.01 13.63
C ALA A 483 37.70 -6.17 14.51
N ALA A 484 37.23 -7.41 14.67
CA ALA A 484 36.14 -7.80 15.55
C ALA A 484 36.48 -7.77 17.05
N GLY A 485 37.75 -7.63 17.43
CA GLY A 485 38.18 -7.67 18.82
C GLY A 485 38.03 -9.04 19.48
N ARG A 486 38.12 -10.14 18.72
CA ARG A 486 37.92 -11.52 19.20
C ARG A 486 39.25 -12.29 19.25
N PRO A 487 40.05 -12.19 20.35
CA PRO A 487 41.31 -12.91 20.46
C PRO A 487 41.14 -14.43 20.40
N ASP A 488 40.01 -14.96 20.90
CA ASP A 488 39.69 -16.40 20.81
C ASP A 488 39.63 -16.89 19.36
N PHE A 489 39.07 -16.09 18.45
CA PHE A 489 38.96 -16.45 17.04
C PHE A 489 40.33 -16.42 16.36
N VAL A 490 41.15 -15.44 16.72
CA VAL A 490 42.53 -15.34 16.24
C VAL A 490 43.32 -16.58 16.65
N ARG A 491 43.25 -17.01 17.93
CA ARG A 491 43.88 -18.26 18.40
C ARG A 491 43.44 -19.45 17.59
N MET A 492 42.13 -19.59 17.35
CA MET A 492 41.57 -20.73 16.63
C MET A 492 42.03 -20.80 15.17
N VAL A 493 41.97 -19.68 14.45
CA VAL A 493 42.36 -19.61 13.04
C VAL A 493 43.87 -19.83 12.89
N LEU A 494 44.68 -19.27 13.78
CA LEU A 494 46.14 -19.44 13.75
C LEU A 494 46.58 -20.84 14.15
N ALA A 495 45.91 -21.49 15.11
CA ALA A 495 46.14 -22.89 15.46
C ALA A 495 45.95 -23.85 14.27
N LYS A 496 45.17 -23.45 13.27
CA LYS A 496 44.92 -24.21 12.03
C LYS A 496 45.76 -23.75 10.84
N GLY A 497 46.74 -22.88 11.08
CA GLY A 497 47.74 -22.48 10.08
C GLY A 497 47.43 -21.16 9.35
N GLY A 498 46.50 -20.34 9.85
CA GLY A 498 46.26 -18.99 9.33
C GLY A 498 47.53 -18.13 9.31
N HIS A 499 47.61 -17.19 8.37
CA HIS A 499 48.76 -16.29 8.26
C HIS A 499 48.58 -15.05 9.14
N VAL A 500 49.65 -14.71 9.88
CA VAL A 500 49.76 -13.50 10.70
C VAL A 500 50.24 -12.27 9.90
N ASN A 501 50.78 -12.48 8.69
CA ASN A 501 51.46 -11.45 7.93
C ASN A 501 50.90 -11.35 6.51
N LEU A 502 49.70 -10.79 6.35
CA LEU A 502 49.17 -10.49 5.02
C LEU A 502 49.12 -8.97 4.83
N GLY A 503 49.84 -8.49 3.83
CA GLY A 503 49.85 -7.09 3.43
C GLY A 503 48.57 -6.73 2.70
N VAL A 504 48.07 -5.53 2.96
CA VAL A 504 46.92 -4.93 2.27
C VAL A 504 47.47 -4.11 1.10
N ASP A 505 47.03 -4.39 -0.13
CA ASP A 505 47.27 -3.54 -1.31
C ASP A 505 48.72 -3.13 -1.58
N GLY A 506 49.66 -4.08 -1.52
CA GLY A 506 51.08 -3.79 -1.78
C GLY A 506 51.75 -2.88 -0.74
N ARG A 507 51.08 -2.63 0.40
CA ARG A 507 51.67 -2.11 1.62
C ARG A 507 51.64 -3.23 2.66
N GLU A 508 52.83 -3.61 3.12
CA GLU A 508 53.01 -4.58 4.20
C GLU A 508 52.52 -4.00 5.54
N GLU A 509 51.21 -3.77 5.74
CA GLU A 509 50.69 -3.55 7.09
C GLU A 509 50.40 -4.89 7.76
N LEU A 510 51.39 -5.39 8.48
CA LEU A 510 51.28 -6.57 9.32
C LEU A 510 50.33 -6.31 10.50
N TYR A 511 49.65 -7.35 11.00
CA TYR A 511 48.69 -7.21 12.12
C TYR A 511 49.34 -6.65 13.40
N LEU A 512 50.62 -6.93 13.61
CA LEU A 512 51.36 -6.49 14.80
C LEU A 512 51.52 -4.96 14.85
N PRO A 513 52.03 -4.26 13.81
CA PRO A 513 51.99 -2.80 13.72
C PRO A 513 50.62 -2.17 13.98
N SER A 514 49.55 -2.75 13.41
CA SER A 514 48.19 -2.23 13.61
C SER A 514 47.73 -2.40 15.06
N ALA A 515 47.99 -3.56 15.68
CA ALA A 515 47.65 -3.82 17.08
C ALA A 515 48.40 -2.88 18.03
N VAL A 516 49.68 -2.58 17.75
CA VAL A 516 50.48 -1.61 18.50
C VAL A 516 49.91 -0.20 18.37
N ARG A 517 49.57 0.22 17.14
CA ARG A 517 48.96 1.54 16.87
C ARG A 517 47.63 1.74 17.61
N SER A 518 46.83 0.69 17.73
CA SER A 518 45.56 0.74 18.46
C SER A 518 45.71 0.59 19.98
N GLY A 519 46.91 0.37 20.52
CA GLY A 519 47.12 0.11 21.95
C GLY A 519 46.54 -1.22 22.43
N ALA A 520 46.38 -2.18 21.52
CA ALA A 520 45.67 -3.43 21.80
C ALA A 520 46.61 -4.48 22.40
N PHE A 521 47.04 -4.26 23.65
CA PHE A 521 48.05 -5.05 24.35
C PHE A 521 47.80 -6.57 24.29
N GLU A 522 46.56 -7.03 24.51
CA GLU A 522 46.21 -8.45 24.46
C GLU A 522 46.47 -9.08 23.08
N PHE A 523 46.24 -8.32 22.00
CA PHE A 523 46.55 -8.77 20.65
C PHE A 523 48.04 -8.75 20.36
N VAL A 524 48.77 -7.72 20.81
CA VAL A 524 50.23 -7.68 20.70
C VAL A 524 50.86 -8.88 21.41
N LYS A 525 50.39 -9.17 22.63
CA LYS A 525 50.85 -10.32 23.41
C LYS A 525 50.57 -11.64 22.69
N LEU A 526 49.32 -11.84 22.24
CA LEU A 526 48.90 -13.04 21.53
C LEU A 526 49.71 -13.24 20.24
N LEU A 527 49.92 -12.20 19.45
CA LEU A 527 50.67 -12.29 18.19
C LEU A 527 52.14 -12.64 18.43
N VAL A 528 52.79 -12.04 19.42
CA VAL A 528 54.21 -12.24 19.69
C VAL A 528 54.49 -13.56 20.43
N GLU A 529 53.77 -13.85 21.52
CA GLU A 529 54.02 -15.04 22.35
C GLU A 529 53.48 -16.32 21.71
N GLU A 530 52.26 -16.28 21.16
CA GLU A 530 51.57 -17.50 20.76
C GLU A 530 51.65 -17.78 19.27
N CYS A 531 51.82 -16.73 18.46
CA CYS A 531 51.79 -16.84 17.01
C CYS A 531 53.17 -16.65 16.37
N GLY A 532 54.18 -16.28 17.17
CA GLY A 532 55.55 -16.07 16.71
C GLY A 532 55.65 -14.94 15.68
N ALA A 533 54.83 -13.90 15.80
CA ALA A 533 54.89 -12.73 14.92
C ALA A 533 56.29 -12.11 14.98
N ASP A 534 56.85 -11.79 13.81
CA ASP A 534 58.15 -11.14 13.73
C ASP A 534 58.08 -9.74 14.34
N ILE A 535 58.83 -9.54 15.42
CA ILE A 535 58.88 -8.27 16.14
C ILE A 535 59.74 -7.23 15.41
N THR A 536 60.54 -7.60 14.40
CA THR A 536 61.43 -6.68 13.67
C THR A 536 60.73 -5.94 12.54
N VAL A 537 59.42 -6.19 12.38
CA VAL A 537 58.61 -5.69 11.30
C VAL A 537 58.41 -4.18 11.38
N LYS A 538 58.22 -3.59 10.20
CA LYS A 538 57.99 -2.16 10.04
C LYS A 538 56.53 -1.90 9.67
N ASP A 539 56.03 -0.74 10.05
CA ASP A 539 54.70 -0.28 9.64
C ASP A 539 54.71 0.33 8.23
N ALA A 540 53.55 0.77 7.72
CA ALA A 540 53.45 1.43 6.41
C ALA A 540 54.29 2.71 6.27
N GLY A 541 54.70 3.32 7.38
CA GLY A 541 55.61 4.46 7.40
C GLY A 541 57.09 4.07 7.41
N GLY A 542 57.39 2.77 7.44
CA GLY A 542 58.75 2.24 7.54
C GLY A 542 59.32 2.25 8.96
N GLU A 543 58.51 2.55 9.97
CA GLU A 543 58.95 2.64 11.37
C GLU A 543 58.84 1.29 12.08
N SER A 544 59.77 1.03 13.01
CA SER A 544 59.72 -0.17 13.83
C SER A 544 58.50 -0.15 14.77
N ILE A 545 57.99 -1.33 15.12
CA ILE A 545 56.87 -1.45 16.06
C ILE A 545 57.21 -0.88 17.45
N LEU A 546 58.49 -0.96 17.88
CA LEU A 546 58.93 -0.33 19.13
C LEU A 546 58.80 1.19 19.05
N ARG A 547 59.23 1.80 17.95
CA ARG A 547 59.11 3.25 17.77
C ARG A 547 57.66 3.69 17.67
N ARG A 548 56.81 2.91 17.02
CA ARG A 548 55.36 3.13 17.03
C ARG A 548 54.80 3.11 18.46
N ALA A 549 55.17 2.11 19.28
CA ALA A 549 54.72 2.03 20.67
C ALA A 549 55.18 3.23 21.52
N ILE A 550 56.37 3.79 21.23
CA ILE A 550 56.86 5.03 21.85
C ILE A 550 56.00 6.23 21.40
N TYR A 551 55.65 6.32 20.12
CA TYR A 551 54.79 7.39 19.59
C TYR A 551 53.38 7.39 20.18
N GLU A 552 52.80 6.22 20.40
CA GLU A 552 51.48 6.06 21.03
C GLU A 552 51.56 6.14 22.58
N GLU A 553 52.75 6.29 23.14
CA GLU A 553 53.03 6.40 24.59
C GLU A 553 52.59 5.19 25.43
N ASP A 554 52.49 4.00 24.80
CA ASP A 554 52.05 2.78 25.47
C ASP A 554 53.20 2.08 26.21
N VAL A 555 53.34 2.41 27.49
CA VAL A 555 54.36 1.85 28.39
C VAL A 555 54.28 0.32 28.50
N GLN A 556 53.08 -0.27 28.42
CA GLN A 556 52.91 -1.72 28.56
C GLN A 556 53.44 -2.45 27.34
N ILE A 557 53.07 -1.99 26.14
CA ILE A 557 53.57 -2.54 24.88
C ILE A 557 55.09 -2.34 24.77
N VAL A 558 55.63 -1.17 25.12
CA VAL A 558 57.08 -0.92 25.08
C VAL A 558 57.85 -1.90 25.97
N LYS A 559 57.42 -2.08 27.23
CA LYS A 559 58.06 -3.06 28.13
C LYS A 559 58.01 -4.46 27.54
N PHE A 560 56.83 -4.87 27.07
CA PHE A 560 56.62 -6.19 26.51
C PHE A 560 57.48 -6.46 25.27
N LEU A 561 57.56 -5.54 24.31
CA LEU A 561 58.40 -5.69 23.12
C LEU A 561 59.90 -5.78 23.48
N LEU A 562 60.35 -4.99 24.45
CA LEU A 562 61.74 -5.05 24.94
C LEU A 562 62.03 -6.37 25.66
N ASP A 563 61.06 -6.93 26.38
CA ASP A 563 61.18 -8.21 27.06
C ASP A 563 61.10 -9.40 26.09
N ALA A 564 60.33 -9.28 25.01
CA ALA A 564 60.33 -10.19 23.88
C ALA A 564 61.61 -10.11 23.02
N GLY A 565 62.52 -9.18 23.32
CA GLY A 565 63.86 -9.11 22.71
C GLY A 565 64.02 -8.09 21.58
N HIS A 566 63.03 -7.22 21.32
CA HIS A 566 63.14 -6.18 20.29
C HIS A 566 64.35 -5.27 20.58
N GLU A 567 65.16 -5.00 19.56
CA GLU A 567 66.33 -4.13 19.71
C GLU A 567 65.93 -2.65 19.75
N ILE A 568 66.64 -1.87 20.56
CA ILE A 568 66.46 -0.42 20.61
C ILE A 568 67.27 0.17 19.44
N ALA A 569 66.59 0.85 18.51
CA ALA A 569 67.23 1.47 17.36
C ALA A 569 67.80 2.85 17.70
N GLU A 570 68.75 3.30 16.88
CA GLU A 570 69.30 4.65 16.97
C GLU A 570 68.18 5.69 16.77
N GLY A 571 68.06 6.64 17.70
CA GLY A 571 67.00 7.65 17.74
C GLY A 571 65.77 7.33 18.59
N ASP A 572 65.54 6.08 19.03
CA ASP A 572 64.34 5.73 19.83
C ASP A 572 64.32 6.45 21.20
N LEU A 573 65.50 6.62 21.81
CA LEU A 573 65.70 7.40 23.04
C LEU A 573 65.44 8.89 22.85
N ASP A 574 65.75 9.44 21.66
CA ASP A 574 65.56 10.85 21.35
C ASP A 574 64.08 11.14 21.04
N VAL A 575 63.40 10.26 20.32
CA VAL A 575 61.94 10.32 20.12
C VAL A 575 61.19 10.30 21.46
N ALA A 576 61.60 9.43 22.40
CA ALA A 576 61.02 9.38 23.75
C ALA A 576 61.27 10.68 24.55
N ARG A 577 62.39 11.38 24.31
CA ARG A 577 62.70 12.69 24.93
C ARG A 577 61.87 13.81 24.32
N GLU A 578 61.76 13.86 22.99
CA GLU A 578 61.00 14.87 22.25
C GLU A 578 59.51 14.82 22.59
N ARG A 579 58.96 13.62 22.79
CA ARG A 579 57.57 13.41 23.21
C ARG A 579 57.32 13.64 24.70
N GLY A 580 58.37 13.69 25.52
CA GLY A 580 58.24 13.88 26.97
C GLY A 580 57.83 12.63 27.76
N CYS A 581 57.94 11.42 27.17
CA CYS A 581 57.55 10.16 27.80
C CYS A 581 58.60 9.69 28.83
N THR A 582 58.62 10.33 30.00
CA THR A 582 59.65 10.12 31.05
C THR A 582 59.80 8.65 31.48
N GLN A 583 58.69 7.93 31.66
CA GLN A 583 58.71 6.51 32.04
C GLN A 583 59.30 5.61 30.94
N ILE A 584 58.91 5.83 29.68
CA ILE A 584 59.41 5.08 28.52
C ILE A 584 60.92 5.32 28.35
N ARG A 585 61.35 6.58 28.45
CA ARG A 585 62.76 6.96 28.40
C ARG A 585 63.58 6.23 29.47
N ASP A 586 63.12 6.20 30.71
CA ASP A 586 63.83 5.54 31.80
C ASP A 586 63.92 4.02 31.59
N ILE A 587 62.90 3.40 31.00
CA ILE A 587 62.90 1.97 30.62
C ILE A 587 63.93 1.69 29.52
N LEU A 588 63.92 2.49 28.46
CA LEU A 588 64.87 2.38 27.34
C LEU A 588 66.31 2.55 27.82
N GLN A 589 66.59 3.55 28.67
CA GLN A 589 67.92 3.78 29.23
C GLN A 589 68.42 2.60 30.07
N ARG A 590 67.56 2.01 30.91
CA ARG A 590 67.92 0.85 31.74
C ARG A 590 68.21 -0.41 30.91
N LYS A 591 67.42 -0.68 29.86
CA LYS A 591 67.68 -1.81 28.95
C LYS A 591 68.93 -1.59 28.09
N ALA A 592 69.18 -0.36 27.63
CA ALA A 592 70.37 -0.02 26.86
C ALA A 592 71.66 -0.17 27.69
N THR A 593 71.68 0.28 28.95
CA THR A 593 72.85 0.12 29.84
C THR A 593 73.07 -1.33 30.28
N ALA A 594 72.00 -2.12 30.44
CA ALA A 594 72.09 -3.54 30.78
C ALA A 594 72.64 -4.44 29.64
N ARG A 595 72.67 -3.97 28.38
CA ARG A 595 73.30 -4.68 27.25
C ARG A 595 74.80 -4.36 27.08
N LEU A 596 75.28 -3.27 27.68
CA LEU A 596 76.67 -2.80 27.59
C LEU A 596 77.58 -3.35 28.70
N ASN A 597 76.99 -3.93 29.74
CA ASN A 597 77.65 -4.65 30.83
C ASN A 597 77.42 -6.15 30.66
#